data_AF-A0A1N7EXW8-F1
#
_entry.id   AF-A0A1N7EXW8-F1
#
_cell.length_a   1.000
_cell.length_b   1.000
_cell.length_c   1.000
_cell.angle_alpha   90.00
_cell.angle_beta   90.00
_cell.angle_gamma   90.00
#
_symmetry.space_group_name_H-M   'P 1'
#
loop_
_entity.id
_entity.type
_entity.pdbx_description
1 polymer ?
#
loop_
_entity_poly.entity_id
_entity_poly.type
_entity_poly.pdbx_seq_one_letter_code
_entity_poly.pdbx_strand_id
1 'polypeptide(L)'
;MSRAQRAPFPARRREVAAAGTARSGVAGRAVTRTISEDPLGGTVRRTVLPNGLRVLTEAIPAMRSVSFGIWVSVGSRDETGPDSGAAHFLEHLLFKGTRKRSALEISSAIEAVGGETNAFTTKEYTCYYARVLDEDLPLAIDVMCDLVADSVLDAADVETERGVILEEIAMHDDEPGDEVHDLFARAVYGDHPLGRLISGTEETVTPMTRPQIQGFYRRHYIAPQIVIAAAGNLDHTAVVDLVRQALNGTPLDTEPAAPAPHRAAAPAVRTRPAATLVETKDTEQAHVILGCPGIDRIDDRRFALGVLNNVLGGGMSSRLFQEIREQRGLAYSVYSYASQYADSGLFAVYAGSAPGKVDEVLELTRAELARVAADGLTEAEIARGKGMSKGSFVLGLEDTGSRMSRLAKGELLYGDLMPVNELLARVDAVTIEDVNALAADLLARPMSLAVVGPFGAGDFATN
;
A
#
# COMPACT_ATOMS: atom_id res chain seq x y z
N MET A 1 -39.73 20.21 25.40
CA MET A 1 -39.02 19.97 26.67
C MET A 1 -38.90 18.45 26.77
N SER A 2 -37.77 17.77 26.65
CA SER A 2 -36.39 17.99 27.07
C SER A 2 -35.45 17.32 26.05
N ARG A 3 -34.41 18.04 25.60
CA ARG A 3 -33.30 17.52 24.78
C ARG A 3 -32.25 16.96 25.75
N ALA A 4 -32.05 15.65 25.77
CA ALA A 4 -30.91 15.04 26.46
C ALA A 4 -29.72 14.97 25.49
N GLN A 5 -28.67 15.72 25.82
CA GLN A 5 -27.40 15.77 25.10
C GLN A 5 -26.63 14.45 25.29
N ARG A 6 -26.25 13.79 24.20
CA ARG A 6 -25.28 12.69 24.21
C ARG A 6 -23.86 13.28 24.24
N ALA A 7 -23.02 12.74 25.12
CA ALA A 7 -21.63 13.17 25.29
C ALA A 7 -20.75 12.75 24.10
N PRO A 8 -19.79 13.59 23.66
CA PRO A 8 -18.85 13.24 22.60
C PRO A 8 -17.66 12.42 23.14
N PHE A 9 -17.08 11.60 22.25
CA PHE A 9 -15.81 10.87 22.47
C PHE A 9 -14.70 11.80 22.98
N PRO A 10 -13.81 11.36 23.88
CA PRO A 10 -12.73 12.19 24.38
C PRO A 10 -11.63 12.35 23.33
N ALA A 11 -11.67 13.45 22.57
CA ALA A 11 -10.56 13.89 21.75
C ALA A 11 -9.41 14.34 22.67
N ARG A 12 -8.32 13.56 22.74
CA ARG A 12 -7.08 14.03 23.36
C ARG A 12 -6.48 15.11 22.47
N ARG A 13 -6.54 16.37 22.92
CA ARG A 13 -5.75 17.48 22.35
C ARG A 13 -4.26 17.14 22.48
N ARG A 14 -3.58 16.91 21.35
CA ARG A 14 -2.12 16.98 21.29
C ARG A 14 -1.71 18.45 21.30
N GLU A 15 -0.93 18.85 22.31
CA GLU A 15 -0.25 20.14 22.31
C GLU A 15 0.74 20.19 21.14
N VAL A 16 0.58 21.20 20.29
CA VAL A 16 1.56 21.54 19.25
C VAL A 16 2.71 22.24 19.96
N ALA A 17 3.79 21.51 20.23
CA ALA A 17 5.03 22.11 20.69
C ALA A 17 5.62 22.96 19.55
N ALA A 18 5.76 24.26 19.79
CA ALA A 18 6.37 25.20 18.86
C ALA A 18 7.83 24.79 18.55
N ALA A 19 8.14 24.63 17.27
CA ALA A 19 9.48 24.35 16.79
C ALA A 19 10.39 25.56 17.02
N GLY A 20 11.30 25.45 17.99
CA GLY A 20 12.41 26.38 18.16
C GLY A 20 13.43 26.19 17.03
N THR A 21 13.83 27.29 16.41
CA THR A 21 14.86 27.36 15.38
C THR A 21 16.23 26.94 15.94
N ALA A 22 16.68 25.74 15.60
CA ALA A 22 18.03 25.27 15.91
C ALA A 22 19.02 25.74 14.84
N ARG A 23 20.09 26.41 15.29
CA ARG A 23 21.20 26.92 14.49
C ARG A 23 21.98 25.80 13.80
N SER A 24 22.41 26.08 12.57
CA SER A 24 23.33 25.28 11.75
C SER A 24 24.70 25.12 12.40
N GLY A 25 25.27 23.91 12.37
CA GLY A 25 26.71 23.69 12.53
C GLY A 25 27.16 22.57 13.46
N VAL A 26 26.65 21.34 13.32
CA VAL A 26 27.36 20.09 13.70
C VAL A 26 26.86 19.00 12.74
N ALA A 27 27.76 18.28 12.05
CA ALA A 27 27.39 17.09 11.29
C ALA A 27 26.69 16.11 12.25
N GLY A 28 25.39 15.87 12.03
CA GLY A 28 24.60 15.00 12.90
C GLY A 28 25.24 13.62 12.97
N ARG A 29 25.29 13.01 14.16
CA ARG A 29 25.68 11.60 14.29
C ARG A 29 24.46 10.73 13.99
N ALA A 30 24.69 9.52 13.48
CA ALA A 30 23.63 8.54 13.37
C ALA A 30 23.04 8.25 14.76
N VAL A 31 21.70 8.22 14.87
CA VAL A 31 21.01 8.00 16.15
C VAL A 31 20.25 6.68 16.09
N THR A 32 20.70 5.70 16.87
CA THR A 32 20.07 4.38 17.01
C THR A 32 19.16 4.32 18.23
N ARG A 33 17.98 3.71 18.09
CA ARG A 33 17.06 3.41 19.19
C ARG A 33 16.50 1.99 19.04
N THR A 34 16.44 1.25 20.15
CA THR A 34 15.60 0.04 20.22
C THR A 34 14.14 0.48 20.36
N ILE A 35 13.29 -0.01 19.47
CA ILE A 35 11.87 0.35 19.40
C ILE A 35 11.02 -0.68 20.14
N SER A 36 11.34 -1.97 19.99
CA SER A 36 10.63 -3.07 20.64
C SER A 36 11.58 -4.25 20.81
N GLU A 37 11.40 -4.96 21.92
CA GLU A 37 11.97 -6.28 22.16
C GLU A 37 10.78 -7.24 22.35
N ASP A 38 10.58 -8.14 21.40
CA ASP A 38 9.55 -9.17 21.52
C ASP A 38 10.20 -10.49 21.98
N PRO A 39 9.78 -11.05 23.14
CA PRO A 39 10.24 -12.36 23.60
C PRO A 39 10.01 -13.49 22.59
N LEU A 40 9.09 -13.33 21.64
CA LEU A 40 8.68 -14.33 20.65
C LEU A 40 9.20 -14.09 19.23
N GLY A 41 10.27 -13.29 19.07
CA GLY A 41 11.16 -13.46 17.92
C GLY A 41 11.45 -12.21 17.09
N GLY A 42 11.89 -11.12 17.72
CA GLY A 42 12.42 -9.96 16.99
C GLY A 42 12.90 -8.83 17.90
N THR A 43 14.15 -8.38 17.72
CA THR A 43 14.59 -7.08 18.26
C THR A 43 14.49 -6.02 17.18
N VAL A 44 13.58 -5.05 17.36
CA VAL A 44 13.39 -3.95 16.40
C VAL A 44 14.30 -2.78 16.78
N ARG A 45 15.18 -2.39 15.86
CA ARG A 45 16.04 -1.20 16.00
C ARG A 45 15.87 -0.27 14.83
N ARG A 46 15.98 1.02 15.11
CA ARG A 46 15.86 2.12 14.16
C ARG A 46 17.07 3.03 14.26
N THR A 47 17.72 3.30 13.14
CA THR A 47 18.79 4.29 13.01
C THR A 47 18.39 5.36 12.01
N VAL A 48 18.57 6.64 12.38
CA VAL A 48 18.49 7.77 11.44
C VAL A 48 19.91 8.19 11.09
N LEU A 49 20.26 8.12 9.81
CA LEU A 49 21.53 8.61 9.29
C LEU A 49 21.56 10.14 9.22
N PRO A 50 22.75 10.77 9.16
CA PRO A 50 22.87 12.23 9.17
C PRO A 50 22.14 12.94 8.02
N ASN A 51 22.02 12.28 6.87
CA ASN A 51 21.32 12.74 5.67
C ASN A 51 19.80 12.46 5.68
N GLY A 52 19.24 12.00 6.80
CA GLY A 52 17.82 11.76 6.96
C GLY A 52 17.32 10.39 6.49
N LEU A 53 18.19 9.56 5.89
CA LEU A 53 17.87 8.17 5.56
C LEU A 53 17.63 7.36 6.85
N ARG A 54 16.62 6.51 6.82
CA ARG A 54 16.24 5.69 7.98
C ARG A 54 16.55 4.22 7.70
N VAL A 55 17.15 3.54 8.66
CA VAL A 55 17.42 2.10 8.63
C VAL A 55 16.68 1.44 9.78
N LEU A 56 15.78 0.51 9.46
CA LEU A 56 15.00 -0.26 10.42
C LEU A 56 15.33 -1.73 10.26
N THR A 57 15.55 -2.42 11.37
CA THR A 57 15.78 -3.86 11.32
C THR A 57 15.02 -4.57 12.40
N GLU A 58 14.54 -5.78 12.11
CA GLU A 58 14.01 -6.73 13.08
C GLU A 58 14.92 -7.97 13.09
N ALA A 59 15.74 -8.10 14.12
CA ALA A 59 16.70 -9.20 14.27
C ALA A 59 16.03 -10.43 14.87
N ILE A 60 16.07 -11.55 14.15
CA ILE A 60 15.40 -12.81 14.46
C ILE A 60 16.43 -13.95 14.36
N PRO A 61 17.19 -14.23 15.43
CA PRO A 61 18.33 -15.16 15.39
C PRO A 61 17.97 -16.60 15.01
N ALA A 62 16.69 -16.99 15.13
CA ALA A 62 16.23 -18.34 14.78
C ALA A 62 16.04 -18.56 13.27
N MET A 63 16.01 -17.50 12.47
CA MET A 63 15.85 -17.59 11.01
C MET A 63 17.20 -17.90 10.33
N ARG A 64 17.16 -18.37 9.08
CA ARG A 64 18.36 -18.56 8.23
C ARG A 64 18.35 -17.73 6.94
N SER A 65 17.35 -16.85 6.83
CA SER A 65 17.18 -15.92 5.72
C SER A 65 17.00 -14.51 6.23
N VAL A 66 17.22 -13.53 5.35
CA VAL A 66 16.96 -12.13 5.57
C VAL A 66 16.22 -11.56 4.37
N SER A 67 15.14 -10.81 4.63
CA SER A 67 14.52 -9.94 3.65
C SER A 67 15.04 -8.52 3.86
N PHE A 68 15.54 -7.89 2.80
CA PHE A 68 16.07 -6.54 2.77
C PHE A 68 15.30 -5.73 1.73
N GLY A 69 14.82 -4.53 2.08
CA GLY A 69 14.07 -3.68 1.16
C GLY A 69 14.40 -2.20 1.31
N ILE A 70 14.39 -1.49 0.17
CA ILE A 70 14.53 -0.05 0.06
C ILE A 70 13.18 0.52 -0.37
N TRP A 71 12.60 1.33 0.51
CA TRP A 71 11.26 1.89 0.37
C TRP A 71 11.36 3.40 0.18
N VAL A 72 10.76 3.89 -0.90
CA VAL A 72 10.77 5.30 -1.27
C VAL A 72 9.36 5.85 -1.06
N SER A 73 9.23 6.98 -0.37
CA SER A 73 7.93 7.64 -0.08
C SER A 73 7.30 8.32 -1.32
N VAL A 74 7.34 7.64 -2.46
CA VAL A 74 6.98 8.15 -3.78
C VAL A 74 6.19 7.07 -4.50
N GLY A 75 5.03 7.41 -5.03
CA GLY A 75 4.24 6.53 -5.89
C GLY A 75 3.57 7.30 -7.01
N SER A 76 2.60 6.69 -7.70
CA SER A 76 1.93 7.34 -8.85
C SER A 76 1.18 8.63 -8.48
N ARG A 77 0.82 8.81 -7.21
CA ARG A 77 0.19 10.04 -6.71
C ARG A 77 1.14 11.25 -6.76
N ASP A 78 2.45 11.01 -6.76
CA ASP A 78 3.49 12.05 -6.74
C ASP A 78 3.88 12.54 -8.14
N GLU A 79 3.24 12.00 -9.18
CA GLU A 79 3.43 12.35 -10.57
C GLU A 79 2.63 13.60 -10.98
N THR A 80 3.13 14.32 -11.97
CA THR A 80 2.33 15.32 -12.68
C THR A 80 1.54 14.66 -13.81
N GLY A 81 0.50 15.33 -14.34
CA GLY A 81 -0.31 14.77 -15.42
C GLY A 81 0.52 14.28 -16.63
N PRO A 82 1.44 15.10 -17.17
CA PRO A 82 2.35 14.70 -18.25
C PRO A 82 3.37 13.61 -17.88
N ASP A 83 3.62 13.39 -16.58
CA ASP A 83 4.56 12.39 -16.09
C ASP A 83 3.83 11.16 -15.52
N SER A 84 2.53 10.97 -15.84
CA SER A 84 1.76 9.83 -15.32
C SER A 84 2.36 8.51 -15.81
N GLY A 85 2.66 7.61 -14.87
CA GLY A 85 3.40 6.36 -15.11
C GLY A 85 4.90 6.45 -14.86
N ALA A 86 5.46 7.63 -14.54
CA ALA A 86 6.90 7.79 -14.35
C ALA A 86 7.46 6.99 -13.15
N ALA A 87 6.68 6.80 -12.08
CA ALA A 87 7.10 6.00 -10.93
C ALA A 87 7.23 4.52 -11.31
N HIS A 88 6.26 3.99 -12.05
CA HIS A 88 6.27 2.61 -12.55
C HIS A 88 7.35 2.41 -13.63
N PHE A 89 7.49 3.36 -14.56
CA PHE A 89 8.55 3.32 -15.56
C PHE A 89 9.93 3.29 -14.90
N LEU A 90 10.14 4.15 -13.90
CA LEU A 90 11.39 4.16 -13.16
C LEU A 90 11.67 2.82 -12.45
N GLU A 91 10.64 2.17 -11.91
CA GLU A 91 10.75 0.83 -11.34
C GLU A 91 11.42 -0.16 -12.28
N HIS A 92 10.91 -0.27 -13.51
CA HIS A 92 11.49 -1.15 -14.55
C HIS A 92 12.94 -0.79 -14.87
N LEU A 93 13.21 0.52 -15.01
CA LEU A 93 14.52 0.99 -15.44
C LEU A 93 15.62 0.82 -14.39
N LEU A 94 15.29 0.82 -13.10
CA LEU A 94 16.34 0.65 -12.08
C LEU A 94 17.04 -0.72 -12.20
N PHE A 95 16.34 -1.75 -12.71
CA PHE A 95 16.91 -3.07 -12.95
C PHE A 95 17.75 -3.19 -14.24
N LYS A 96 17.76 -2.17 -15.11
CA LYS A 96 18.42 -2.27 -16.42
C LYS A 96 19.92 -2.00 -16.39
N GLY A 97 20.41 -1.40 -15.32
CA GLY A 97 21.85 -1.26 -15.10
C GLY A 97 22.22 -0.05 -14.27
N THR A 98 23.33 -0.21 -13.55
CA THR A 98 24.01 0.82 -12.78
C THR A 98 25.35 1.15 -13.39
N ARG A 99 26.04 2.13 -12.82
CA ARG A 99 27.44 2.40 -13.20
C ARG A 99 28.40 1.25 -12.88
N LYS A 100 28.01 0.32 -12.02
CA LYS A 100 28.85 -0.81 -11.57
C LYS A 100 28.43 -2.15 -12.16
N ARG A 101 27.16 -2.29 -12.56
CA ARG A 101 26.56 -3.59 -12.94
C ARG A 101 25.62 -3.43 -14.12
N SER A 102 25.75 -4.32 -15.09
CA SER A 102 24.73 -4.56 -16.12
C SER A 102 23.46 -5.20 -15.53
N ALA A 103 22.35 -5.16 -16.28
CA ALA A 103 21.11 -5.86 -15.91
C ALA A 103 21.34 -7.32 -15.53
N LEU A 104 22.14 -8.05 -16.32
CA LEU A 104 22.44 -9.47 -16.07
C LEU A 104 23.25 -9.66 -14.80
N GLU A 105 24.20 -8.78 -14.50
CA GLU A 105 24.99 -8.86 -13.26
C GLU A 105 24.15 -8.56 -12.02
N ILE A 106 23.14 -7.67 -12.13
CA ILE A 106 22.18 -7.41 -11.05
C ILE A 106 21.40 -8.68 -10.72
N SER A 107 20.75 -9.30 -11.72
CA SER A 107 19.91 -10.48 -11.49
C SER A 107 20.74 -11.70 -11.09
N SER A 108 21.80 -12.01 -11.85
CA SER A 108 22.62 -13.20 -11.60
C SER A 108 23.37 -13.17 -10.28
N ALA A 109 23.74 -11.99 -9.75
CA ALA A 109 24.40 -11.90 -8.46
C ALA A 109 23.52 -12.44 -7.32
N ILE A 110 22.23 -12.11 -7.33
CA ILE A 110 21.30 -12.55 -6.27
C ILE A 110 20.83 -13.99 -6.53
N GLU A 111 20.56 -14.36 -7.78
CA GLU A 111 20.17 -15.73 -8.14
C GLU A 111 21.27 -16.75 -7.84
N ALA A 112 22.55 -16.38 -8.01
CA ALA A 112 23.68 -17.26 -7.76
C ALA A 112 23.80 -17.73 -6.30
N VAL A 113 23.23 -16.96 -5.36
CA VAL A 113 23.16 -17.32 -3.93
C VAL A 113 21.79 -17.89 -3.53
N GLY A 114 20.95 -18.22 -4.51
CA GLY A 114 19.60 -18.73 -4.31
C GLY A 114 18.62 -17.69 -3.77
N GLY A 115 18.96 -16.41 -3.90
CA GLY A 115 18.08 -15.30 -3.53
C GLY A 115 17.07 -14.95 -4.61
N GLU A 116 16.11 -14.13 -4.24
CA GLU A 116 15.14 -13.52 -5.15
C GLU A 116 15.13 -12.00 -4.96
N THR A 117 14.88 -11.26 -6.04
CA THR A 117 14.66 -9.81 -6.01
C THR A 117 13.36 -9.47 -6.69
N ASN A 118 12.69 -8.43 -6.22
CA ASN A 118 11.52 -7.89 -6.89
C ASN A 118 11.34 -6.40 -6.53
N ALA A 119 10.42 -5.74 -7.22
CA ALA A 119 9.97 -4.42 -6.90
C ALA A 119 8.45 -4.30 -7.09
N PHE A 120 7.89 -3.22 -6.58
CA PHE A 120 6.53 -2.83 -6.91
C PHE A 120 6.29 -1.35 -6.58
N THR A 121 5.44 -0.73 -7.38
CA THR A 121 4.99 0.65 -7.22
C THR A 121 3.54 0.69 -6.75
N THR A 122 3.24 1.60 -5.82
CA THR A 122 1.87 1.87 -5.36
C THR A 122 1.48 3.32 -5.63
N LYS A 123 0.28 3.73 -5.20
CA LYS A 123 -0.12 5.13 -5.28
C LYS A 123 0.79 6.06 -4.44
N GLU A 124 1.39 5.61 -3.34
CA GLU A 124 2.10 6.53 -2.40
C GLU A 124 3.52 6.11 -2.00
N TYR A 125 3.98 4.94 -2.46
CA TYR A 125 5.35 4.46 -2.22
C TYR A 125 5.77 3.40 -3.25
N THR A 126 7.07 3.26 -3.45
CA THR A 126 7.72 2.21 -4.27
C THR A 126 8.67 1.42 -3.40
N CYS A 127 8.77 0.12 -3.63
CA CYS A 127 9.63 -0.80 -2.90
C CYS A 127 10.52 -1.59 -3.85
N TYR A 128 11.80 -1.71 -3.53
CA TYR A 128 12.75 -2.63 -4.16
C TYR A 128 13.29 -3.54 -3.08
N TYR A 129 13.16 -4.85 -3.22
CA TYR A 129 13.57 -5.78 -2.17
C TYR A 129 14.25 -7.03 -2.70
N ALA A 130 15.02 -7.65 -1.80
CA ALA A 130 15.67 -8.93 -1.99
C ALA A 130 15.43 -9.83 -0.79
N ARG A 131 15.37 -11.14 -1.02
CA ARG A 131 15.40 -12.17 0.01
C ARG A 131 16.55 -13.11 -0.26
N VAL A 132 17.41 -13.27 0.74
CA VAL A 132 18.65 -14.06 0.64
C VAL A 132 18.88 -14.88 1.90
N LEU A 133 19.85 -15.81 1.86
CA LEU A 133 20.39 -16.43 3.06
C LEU A 133 21.07 -15.38 3.94
N ASP A 134 21.14 -15.65 5.24
CA ASP A 134 21.72 -14.72 6.23
C ASP A 134 23.18 -14.34 5.93
N GLU A 135 23.98 -15.30 5.44
CA GLU A 135 25.38 -15.08 5.04
C GLU A 135 25.56 -14.16 3.83
N ASP A 136 24.55 -14.08 2.95
CA ASP A 136 24.59 -13.31 1.70
C ASP A 136 23.97 -11.91 1.83
N LEU A 137 23.53 -11.51 3.03
CA LEU A 137 23.00 -10.18 3.30
C LEU A 137 23.94 -9.04 2.83
N PRO A 138 25.27 -9.11 3.00
CA PRO A 138 26.17 -8.07 2.48
C PRO A 138 26.07 -7.88 0.96
N LEU A 139 25.90 -8.97 0.20
CA LEU A 139 25.73 -8.94 -1.25
C LEU A 139 24.40 -8.27 -1.62
N ALA A 140 23.31 -8.67 -0.95
CA ALA A 140 22.00 -8.07 -1.18
C ALA A 140 22.00 -6.56 -0.91
N ILE A 141 22.64 -6.11 0.17
CA ILE A 141 22.75 -4.67 0.49
C ILE A 141 23.52 -3.94 -0.62
N ASP A 142 24.67 -4.46 -1.04
CA ASP A 142 25.50 -3.81 -2.06
C ASP A 142 24.79 -3.71 -3.42
N VAL A 143 24.13 -4.79 -3.87
CA VAL A 143 23.38 -4.82 -5.14
C VAL A 143 22.17 -3.88 -5.09
N MET A 144 21.34 -3.98 -4.04
CA MET A 144 20.09 -3.21 -3.97
C MET A 144 20.34 -1.71 -3.72
N CYS A 145 21.34 -1.36 -2.91
CA CYS A 145 21.72 0.04 -2.72
C CYS A 145 22.29 0.67 -4.00
N ASP A 146 23.11 -0.08 -4.75
CA ASP A 146 23.63 0.37 -6.06
C ASP A 146 22.49 0.58 -7.07
N LEU A 147 21.56 -0.38 -7.15
CA LEU A 147 20.36 -0.32 -7.99
C LEU A 147 19.52 0.93 -7.70
N VAL A 148 19.24 1.23 -6.42
CA VAL A 148 18.38 2.37 -6.09
C VAL A 148 19.11 3.71 -6.18
N ALA A 149 20.40 3.76 -5.85
CA ALA A 149 21.15 5.00 -5.80
C ALA A 149 21.67 5.45 -7.17
N ASP A 150 22.05 4.50 -8.03
CA ASP A 150 22.99 4.77 -9.11
C ASP A 150 22.70 4.11 -10.47
N SER A 151 21.43 3.89 -10.80
CA SER A 151 21.06 3.46 -12.15
C SER A 151 21.29 4.55 -13.22
N VAL A 152 21.70 4.11 -14.40
CA VAL A 152 22.13 4.98 -15.53
C VAL A 152 20.94 5.44 -16.39
N LEU A 153 19.88 4.61 -16.45
CA LEU A 153 18.72 4.77 -17.31
C LEU A 153 19.16 5.00 -18.76
N ASP A 154 19.86 4.06 -19.39
CA ASP A 154 20.36 4.24 -20.75
C ASP A 154 19.22 4.45 -21.76
N ALA A 155 19.47 5.24 -22.79
CA ALA A 155 18.42 5.60 -23.76
C ALA A 155 17.86 4.38 -24.51
N ALA A 156 18.69 3.37 -24.76
CA ALA A 156 18.24 2.12 -25.35
C ALA A 156 17.30 1.35 -24.40
N ASP A 157 17.67 1.26 -23.12
CA ASP A 157 16.85 0.58 -22.10
C ASP A 157 15.50 1.29 -21.91
N VAL A 158 15.47 2.63 -21.98
CA VAL A 158 14.21 3.39 -21.92
C VAL A 158 13.26 2.98 -23.05
N GLU A 159 13.76 2.85 -24.28
CA GLU A 159 12.89 2.44 -25.39
C GLU A 159 12.53 0.96 -25.33
N THR A 160 13.43 0.09 -24.85
CA THR A 160 13.11 -1.33 -24.61
C THR A 160 12.03 -1.48 -23.54
N GLU A 161 12.18 -0.83 -22.38
CA GLU A 161 11.21 -0.92 -21.29
C GLU A 161 9.90 -0.22 -21.62
N ARG A 162 9.91 0.82 -22.48
CA ARG A 162 8.67 1.40 -22.99
C ARG A 162 7.79 0.35 -23.65
N GLY A 163 8.38 -0.51 -24.49
CA GLY A 163 7.67 -1.60 -25.15
C GLY A 163 7.07 -2.57 -24.14
N VAL A 164 7.87 -3.01 -23.15
CA VAL A 164 7.43 -3.91 -22.08
C VAL A 164 6.27 -3.31 -21.27
N ILE A 165 6.36 -2.04 -20.89
CA ILE A 165 5.32 -1.35 -20.12
C ILE A 165 4.04 -1.19 -20.95
N LEU A 166 4.14 -0.91 -22.24
CA LEU A 166 2.97 -0.82 -23.11
C LEU A 166 2.30 -2.19 -23.28
N GLU A 167 3.07 -3.27 -23.36
CA GLU A 167 2.54 -4.65 -23.33
C GLU A 167 1.86 -4.95 -21.99
N GLU A 168 2.44 -4.52 -20.87
CA GLU A 168 1.84 -4.68 -19.55
C GLU A 168 0.53 -3.91 -19.38
N ILE A 169 0.46 -2.67 -19.89
CA ILE A 169 -0.78 -1.89 -19.93
C ILE A 169 -1.84 -2.63 -20.75
N ALA A 170 -1.47 -3.16 -21.92
CA ALA A 170 -2.40 -3.92 -22.75
C ALA A 170 -2.84 -5.23 -22.07
N MET A 171 -1.94 -5.94 -21.38
CA MET A 171 -2.29 -7.14 -20.61
C MET A 171 -3.25 -6.81 -19.45
N HIS A 172 -3.02 -5.71 -18.73
CA HIS A 172 -3.93 -5.23 -17.68
C HIS A 172 -5.31 -4.86 -18.23
N ASP A 173 -5.35 -4.20 -19.39
CA ASP A 173 -6.61 -3.90 -20.09
C ASP A 173 -7.32 -5.20 -20.54
N ASP A 174 -6.60 -6.28 -20.83
CA ASP A 174 -7.16 -7.60 -21.13
C ASP A 174 -7.54 -8.41 -19.85
N GLU A 175 -7.36 -7.83 -18.67
CA GLU A 175 -7.75 -8.40 -17.36
C GLU A 175 -8.90 -7.57 -16.70
N PRO A 176 -10.16 -7.74 -17.15
CA PRO A 176 -11.35 -7.03 -16.63
C PRO A 176 -11.52 -7.05 -15.11
N GLY A 177 -11.05 -8.12 -14.47
CA GLY A 177 -11.11 -8.30 -13.02
C GLY A 177 -10.23 -7.32 -12.26
N ASP A 178 -9.13 -6.86 -12.86
CA ASP A 178 -8.18 -5.92 -12.27
C ASP A 178 -8.51 -4.48 -12.72
N GLU A 179 -8.85 -4.31 -14.00
CA GLU A 179 -9.26 -3.02 -14.58
C GLU A 179 -10.43 -2.36 -13.81
N VAL A 180 -11.41 -3.15 -13.36
CA VAL A 180 -12.58 -2.62 -12.64
C VAL A 180 -12.19 -1.88 -11.35
N HIS A 181 -11.07 -2.24 -10.71
CA HIS A 181 -10.57 -1.56 -9.51
C HIS A 181 -10.05 -0.16 -9.82
N ASP A 182 -9.37 0.01 -10.95
CA ASP A 182 -8.93 1.32 -11.43
C ASP A 182 -10.11 2.17 -11.90
N LEU A 183 -11.08 1.55 -12.60
CA LEU A 183 -12.32 2.20 -12.99
C LEU A 183 -13.08 2.72 -11.76
N PHE A 184 -13.13 1.95 -10.68
CA PHE A 184 -13.73 2.37 -9.41
C PHE A 184 -12.95 3.51 -8.75
N ALA A 185 -11.61 3.44 -8.72
CA ALA A 185 -10.79 4.53 -8.20
C ALA A 185 -11.05 5.83 -8.97
N ARG A 186 -11.16 5.76 -10.31
CA ARG A 186 -11.52 6.89 -11.19
C ARG A 186 -12.94 7.40 -10.94
N ALA A 187 -13.90 6.51 -10.68
CA ALA A 187 -15.27 6.90 -10.32
C ALA A 187 -15.32 7.75 -9.04
N VAL A 188 -14.49 7.40 -8.04
CA VAL A 188 -14.46 8.11 -6.75
C VAL A 188 -13.57 9.36 -6.79
N TYR A 189 -12.40 9.30 -7.41
CA TYR A 189 -11.39 10.36 -7.35
C TYR A 189 -11.33 11.26 -8.58
N GLY A 190 -11.89 10.86 -9.72
CA GLY A 190 -11.79 11.61 -10.98
C GLY A 190 -10.33 11.86 -11.38
N ASP A 191 -10.03 13.11 -11.72
CA ASP A 191 -8.70 13.51 -12.22
C ASP A 191 -7.65 13.68 -11.10
N HIS A 192 -8.04 13.50 -9.84
CA HIS A 192 -7.11 13.53 -8.71
C HIS A 192 -6.09 12.38 -8.87
N PRO A 193 -4.80 12.55 -8.49
CA PRO A 193 -3.77 11.53 -8.76
C PRO A 193 -4.06 10.14 -8.16
N LEU A 194 -4.86 10.04 -7.09
CA LEU A 194 -5.33 8.73 -6.56
C LEU A 194 -6.26 7.96 -7.50
N GLY A 195 -6.89 8.63 -8.49
CA GLY A 195 -7.75 8.02 -9.49
C GLY A 195 -7.04 7.68 -10.82
N ARG A 196 -5.74 7.99 -10.94
CA ARG A 196 -4.92 7.66 -12.12
C ARG A 196 -4.33 6.27 -12.01
N LEU A 197 -4.07 5.62 -13.16
CA LEU A 197 -3.37 4.34 -13.22
C LEU A 197 -1.95 4.46 -12.69
N ILE A 198 -1.43 3.38 -12.06
CA ILE A 198 -0.04 3.35 -11.59
C ILE A 198 0.92 3.30 -12.77
N SER A 199 0.60 2.50 -13.78
CA SER A 199 1.36 2.34 -15.01
C SER A 199 1.33 3.58 -15.92
N GLY A 200 0.42 4.52 -15.69
CA GLY A 200 0.08 5.57 -16.65
C GLY A 200 -0.87 5.04 -17.73
N THR A 201 -0.98 5.74 -18.85
CA THR A 201 -1.73 5.30 -20.03
C THR A 201 -0.80 5.22 -21.23
N GLU A 202 -1.20 4.55 -22.31
CA GLU A 202 -0.46 4.58 -23.58
C GLU A 202 -0.15 6.04 -24.01
N GLU A 203 -1.09 6.96 -23.78
CA GLU A 203 -0.97 8.38 -24.11
C GLU A 203 0.10 9.12 -23.31
N THR A 204 0.37 8.72 -22.06
CA THR A 204 1.40 9.33 -21.22
C THR A 204 2.73 8.59 -21.31
N VAL A 205 2.70 7.26 -21.41
CA VAL A 205 3.89 6.41 -21.48
C VAL A 205 4.59 6.55 -22.83
N THR A 206 3.86 6.57 -23.95
CA THR A 206 4.47 6.65 -25.29
C THR A 206 5.37 7.87 -25.48
N PRO A 207 4.94 9.11 -25.16
CA PRO A 207 5.77 10.30 -25.35
C PRO A 207 6.77 10.55 -24.21
N MET A 208 6.77 9.77 -23.12
CA MET A 208 7.58 10.06 -21.93
C MET A 208 9.08 9.94 -22.23
N THR A 209 9.81 11.04 -22.11
CA THR A 209 11.23 11.07 -22.50
C THR A 209 12.16 10.65 -21.36
N ARG A 210 13.33 10.09 -21.71
CA ARG A 210 14.39 9.77 -20.73
C ARG A 210 14.72 10.94 -19.78
N PRO A 211 14.89 12.21 -20.24
CA PRO A 211 15.14 13.32 -19.33
C PRO A 211 14.02 13.58 -18.32
N GLN A 212 12.75 13.33 -18.66
CA GLN A 212 11.64 13.43 -17.71
C GLN A 212 11.77 12.36 -16.61
N ILE A 213 12.01 11.10 -17.00
CA ILE A 213 12.16 9.98 -16.06
C ILE A 213 13.38 10.20 -15.16
N GLN A 214 14.52 10.58 -15.73
CA GLN A 214 15.72 10.93 -14.96
C GLN A 214 15.46 12.10 -14.01
N GLY A 215 14.70 13.12 -14.45
CA GLY A 215 14.30 14.25 -13.63
C GLY A 215 13.40 13.84 -12.47
N PHE A 216 12.44 12.95 -12.72
CA PHE A 216 11.60 12.33 -11.69
C PHE A 216 12.46 11.57 -10.68
N TYR A 217 13.33 10.67 -11.16
CA TYR A 217 14.24 9.89 -10.34
C TYR A 217 15.05 10.78 -9.38
N ARG A 218 15.77 11.78 -9.90
CA ARG A 218 16.66 12.62 -9.08
C ARG A 218 15.93 13.59 -8.16
N ARG A 219 14.67 13.93 -8.44
CA ARG A 219 13.85 14.79 -7.58
C ARG A 219 13.28 14.02 -6.38
N HIS A 220 12.90 12.76 -6.60
CA HIS A 220 12.10 11.97 -5.67
C HIS A 220 12.94 10.97 -4.87
N TYR A 221 13.99 10.39 -5.46
CA TYR A 221 14.85 9.40 -4.81
C TYR A 221 15.99 10.10 -4.07
N ILE A 222 15.62 10.71 -2.95
CA ILE A 222 16.54 11.42 -2.05
C ILE A 222 16.58 10.75 -0.68
N ALA A 223 17.72 10.83 0.00
CA ALA A 223 17.97 10.13 1.26
C ALA A 223 16.86 10.37 2.33
N PRO A 224 16.35 11.60 2.54
CA PRO A 224 15.23 11.84 3.48
C PRO A 224 13.93 11.08 3.17
N GLN A 225 13.67 10.75 1.91
CA GLN A 225 12.45 10.04 1.49
C GLN A 225 12.59 8.52 1.56
N ILE A 226 13.79 8.02 1.88
CA ILE A 226 14.09 6.59 1.85
C ILE A 226 14.04 5.99 3.26
N VAL A 227 13.40 4.82 3.34
CA VAL A 227 13.44 3.90 4.47
C VAL A 227 14.02 2.58 3.98
N ILE A 228 15.12 2.16 4.59
CA ILE A 228 15.65 0.81 4.43
C ILE A 228 15.10 -0.05 5.57
N ALA A 229 14.51 -1.18 5.23
CA ALA A 229 13.98 -2.14 6.21
C ALA A 229 14.60 -3.52 5.97
N ALA A 230 14.97 -4.22 7.05
CA ALA A 230 15.41 -5.60 6.98
C ALA A 230 14.84 -6.45 8.11
N ALA A 231 14.51 -7.72 7.85
CA ALA A 231 14.06 -8.64 8.89
C ALA A 231 14.59 -10.05 8.63
N GLY A 232 15.03 -10.73 9.69
CA GLY A 232 15.64 -12.06 9.60
C GLY A 232 16.83 -12.21 10.54
N ASN A 233 17.72 -13.16 10.27
CA ASN A 233 18.94 -13.33 11.05
C ASN A 233 20.00 -12.30 10.64
N LEU A 234 20.07 -11.21 11.39
CA LEU A 234 20.93 -10.05 11.09
C LEU A 234 21.39 -9.36 12.38
N ASP A 235 22.46 -8.58 12.29
CA ASP A 235 22.82 -7.56 13.28
C ASP A 235 22.52 -6.15 12.75
N HIS A 236 21.87 -5.33 13.56
CA HIS A 236 21.48 -3.98 13.18
C HIS A 236 22.67 -3.08 12.84
N THR A 237 23.75 -3.17 13.63
CA THR A 237 24.92 -2.30 13.46
C THR A 237 25.64 -2.64 12.17
N ALA A 238 25.82 -3.94 11.91
CA ALA A 238 26.39 -4.44 10.66
C ALA A 238 25.58 -3.98 9.44
N VAL A 239 24.24 -4.07 9.49
CA VAL A 239 23.38 -3.59 8.40
C VAL A 239 23.55 -2.08 8.17
N VAL A 240 23.59 -1.28 9.24
CA VAL A 240 23.80 0.18 9.14
C VAL A 240 25.15 0.49 8.51
N ASP A 241 26.21 -0.20 8.92
CA ASP A 241 27.56 0.03 8.39
C ASP A 241 27.66 -0.38 6.90
N LEU A 242 27.09 -1.52 6.52
CA LEU A 242 27.03 -1.99 5.13
C LEU A 242 26.23 -1.02 4.25
N VAL A 243 25.07 -0.55 4.70
CA VAL A 243 24.28 0.47 3.99
C VAL A 243 25.07 1.74 3.78
N ARG A 244 25.76 2.22 4.82
CA ARG A 244 26.60 3.43 4.71
C ARG A 244 27.75 3.24 3.74
N GLN A 245 28.37 2.07 3.74
CA GLN A 245 29.44 1.75 2.80
C GLN A 245 28.92 1.67 1.36
N ALA A 246 27.78 1.01 1.14
CA ALA A 246 27.19 0.83 -0.19
C ALA A 246 26.73 2.15 -0.81
N LEU A 247 26.22 3.08 0.02
CA LEU A 247 25.76 4.39 -0.44
C LEU A 247 26.86 5.45 -0.53
N ASN A 248 28.05 5.22 0.03
CA ASN A 248 29.17 6.18 0.01
C ASN A 248 29.55 6.59 -1.42
N GLY A 249 29.62 7.90 -1.67
CA GLY A 249 29.95 8.46 -2.98
C GLY A 249 28.86 8.30 -4.06
N THR A 250 27.70 7.77 -3.69
CA THR A 250 26.52 7.73 -4.58
C THR A 250 25.73 9.04 -4.49
N PRO A 251 24.76 9.29 -5.39
CA PRO A 251 23.85 10.44 -5.27
C PRO A 251 23.03 10.50 -3.97
N LEU A 252 22.95 9.41 -3.20
CA LEU A 252 22.27 9.38 -1.89
C LEU A 252 23.21 9.73 -0.72
N ASP A 253 24.52 9.85 -0.96
CA ASP A 253 25.49 10.37 0.00
C ASP A 253 25.47 11.90 0.01
N THR A 254 24.41 12.44 0.61
CA THR A 254 24.11 13.88 0.59
C THR A 254 24.45 14.56 1.91
N GLU A 255 24.47 15.89 1.87
CA GLU A 255 24.57 16.74 3.05
C GLU A 255 23.53 16.40 4.14
N PRO A 256 23.80 16.76 5.41
CA PRO A 256 22.88 16.50 6.51
C PRO A 256 21.47 17.05 6.27
N ALA A 257 20.47 16.23 6.53
CA ALA A 257 19.06 16.57 6.37
C ALA A 257 18.21 15.82 7.41
N ALA A 258 17.04 16.37 7.73
CA ALA A 258 16.05 15.64 8.52
C ALA A 258 15.32 14.63 7.63
N PRO A 259 14.81 13.51 8.20
CA PRO A 259 13.87 12.65 7.49
C PRO A 259 12.69 13.46 6.92
N ALA A 260 12.21 13.08 5.73
CA ALA A 260 11.06 13.73 5.14
C ALA A 260 9.83 13.58 6.06
N PRO A 261 8.99 14.62 6.20
CA PRO A 261 7.75 14.50 6.95
C PRO A 261 6.80 13.52 6.25
N HIS A 262 5.96 12.86 7.04
CA HIS A 262 4.89 12.02 6.48
C HIS A 262 3.89 12.88 5.70
N ARG A 263 3.26 12.29 4.70
CA ARG A 263 2.17 12.93 3.96
C ARG A 263 1.05 13.29 4.94
N ALA A 264 0.63 14.55 4.92
CA ALA A 264 -0.41 15.04 5.81
C ALA A 264 -1.77 14.40 5.48
N ALA A 265 -2.58 14.17 6.50
CA ALA A 265 -3.96 13.69 6.35
C ALA A 265 -4.98 14.80 6.05
N ALA A 266 -4.56 16.06 6.10
CA ALA A 266 -5.41 17.21 5.90
C ALA A 266 -4.78 18.22 4.92
N PRO A 267 -5.58 18.87 4.06
CA PRO A 267 -7.03 18.66 3.89
C PRO A 267 -7.34 17.30 3.24
N ALA A 268 -8.49 16.71 3.58
CA ALA A 268 -8.94 15.46 2.98
C ALA A 268 -9.17 15.62 1.46
N VAL A 269 -8.92 14.55 0.71
CA VAL A 269 -9.17 14.55 -0.74
C VAL A 269 -10.66 14.71 -1.01
N ARG A 270 -10.99 15.65 -1.90
CA ARG A 270 -12.37 15.81 -2.38
C ARG A 270 -12.71 14.69 -3.36
N THR A 271 -13.71 13.89 -3.03
CA THR A 271 -14.24 12.85 -3.91
C THR A 271 -15.35 13.39 -4.82
N ARG A 272 -15.62 12.69 -5.91
CA ARG A 272 -16.77 12.94 -6.77
C ARG A 272 -18.07 12.54 -6.07
N PRO A 273 -19.22 13.10 -6.49
CA PRO A 273 -20.52 12.50 -6.21
C PRO A 273 -20.55 11.04 -6.68
N ALA A 274 -21.36 10.21 -6.03
CA ALA A 274 -21.58 8.83 -6.45
C ALA A 274 -21.95 8.79 -7.94
N ALA A 275 -21.29 7.90 -8.67
CA ALA A 275 -21.42 7.77 -10.12
C ALA A 275 -21.31 6.30 -10.54
N THR A 276 -21.95 5.98 -11.67
CA THR A 276 -21.78 4.70 -12.34
C THR A 276 -20.86 4.88 -13.53
N LEU A 277 -19.76 4.13 -13.57
CA LEU A 277 -18.90 4.01 -14.74
C LEU A 277 -18.99 2.58 -15.28
N VAL A 278 -19.16 2.46 -16.59
CA VAL A 278 -19.25 1.18 -17.30
C VAL A 278 -18.21 1.17 -18.40
N GLU A 279 -17.34 0.18 -18.39
CA GLU A 279 -16.43 -0.15 -19.47
C GLU A 279 -16.99 -1.36 -20.23
N THR A 280 -17.35 -1.14 -21.49
CA THR A 280 -17.99 -2.18 -22.30
C THR A 280 -16.93 -3.10 -22.88
N LYS A 281 -16.91 -4.36 -22.44
CA LYS A 281 -16.01 -5.40 -22.95
C LYS A 281 -16.74 -6.72 -23.20
N ASP A 282 -16.42 -7.35 -24.32
CA ASP A 282 -16.97 -8.67 -24.65
C ASP A 282 -16.28 -9.73 -23.80
N THR A 283 -16.95 -10.16 -22.73
CA THR A 283 -16.38 -10.99 -21.66
C THR A 283 -17.43 -11.97 -21.14
N GLU A 284 -17.00 -13.18 -20.80
CA GLU A 284 -17.87 -14.23 -20.24
C GLU A 284 -18.35 -13.92 -18.82
N GLN A 285 -17.56 -13.13 -18.07
CA GLN A 285 -17.90 -12.63 -16.74
C GLN A 285 -17.98 -11.11 -16.76
N ALA A 286 -18.93 -10.61 -15.98
CA ALA A 286 -19.01 -9.22 -15.60
C ALA A 286 -18.34 -9.01 -14.25
N HIS A 287 -17.48 -8.00 -14.19
CA HIS A 287 -16.78 -7.60 -12.98
C HIS A 287 -17.38 -6.30 -12.48
N VAL A 288 -17.87 -6.30 -11.24
CA VAL A 288 -18.54 -5.16 -10.65
C VAL A 288 -17.92 -4.79 -9.31
N ILE A 289 -17.78 -3.48 -9.10
CA ILE A 289 -17.44 -2.92 -7.80
C ILE A 289 -18.51 -1.93 -7.38
N LEU A 290 -19.07 -2.17 -6.20
CA LEU A 290 -19.93 -1.21 -5.51
C LEU A 290 -19.21 -0.72 -4.25
N GLY A 291 -19.00 0.59 -4.14
CA GLY A 291 -18.24 1.12 -3.01
C GLY A 291 -18.36 2.62 -2.83
N CYS A 292 -17.73 3.14 -1.79
CA CYS A 292 -17.80 4.54 -1.41
C CYS A 292 -16.43 5.06 -0.92
N PRO A 293 -16.28 6.39 -0.75
CA PRO A 293 -15.15 6.94 -0.02
C PRO A 293 -15.05 6.35 1.39
N GLY A 294 -13.87 5.83 1.72
CA GLY A 294 -13.53 5.21 3.00
C GLY A 294 -13.09 6.22 4.07
N ILE A 295 -12.21 5.77 4.95
CA ILE A 295 -11.51 6.60 5.96
C ILE A 295 -10.01 6.59 5.65
N ASP A 296 -9.31 7.66 6.04
CA ASP A 296 -7.86 7.74 5.88
C ASP A 296 -7.12 6.75 6.81
N ARG A 297 -5.82 6.57 6.57
CA ARG A 297 -5.02 5.57 7.30
C ARG A 297 -4.77 5.91 8.76
N ILE A 298 -4.83 7.18 9.16
CA ILE A 298 -4.55 7.58 10.54
C ILE A 298 -5.82 7.68 11.40
N ASP A 299 -7.01 7.57 10.80
CA ASP A 299 -8.28 7.43 11.51
C ASP A 299 -8.21 6.26 12.53
N ASP A 300 -8.59 6.54 13.77
CA ASP A 300 -8.58 5.57 14.87
C ASP A 300 -9.58 4.42 14.65
N ARG A 301 -10.62 4.66 13.84
CA ARG A 301 -11.65 3.67 13.49
C ARG A 301 -11.15 2.60 12.52
N ARG A 302 -9.91 2.68 12.02
CA ARG A 302 -9.33 1.67 11.09
C ARG A 302 -9.32 0.24 11.63
N PHE A 303 -9.24 0.06 12.96
CA PHE A 303 -9.32 -1.26 13.57
C PHE A 303 -10.74 -1.83 13.49
N ALA A 304 -11.76 -0.99 13.74
CA ALA A 304 -13.16 -1.35 13.53
C ALA A 304 -13.45 -1.61 12.04
N LEU A 305 -12.83 -0.86 11.13
CA LEU A 305 -12.93 -1.09 9.68
C LEU A 305 -12.37 -2.45 9.28
N GLY A 306 -11.21 -2.85 9.81
CA GLY A 306 -10.63 -4.16 9.56
C GLY A 306 -11.55 -5.31 10.00
N VAL A 307 -12.17 -5.18 11.19
CA VAL A 307 -13.14 -6.16 11.68
C VAL A 307 -14.40 -6.18 10.81
N LEU A 308 -14.94 -5.01 10.46
CA LEU A 308 -16.09 -4.86 9.56
C LEU A 308 -15.82 -5.53 8.20
N ASN A 309 -14.67 -5.26 7.59
CA ASN A 309 -14.27 -5.83 6.31
C ASN A 309 -14.20 -7.37 6.36
N ASN A 310 -13.61 -7.91 7.42
CA ASN A 310 -13.51 -9.36 7.60
C ASN A 310 -14.88 -10.04 7.70
N VAL A 311 -15.84 -9.42 8.38
CA VAL A 311 -17.20 -9.95 8.50
C VAL A 311 -18.00 -9.80 7.20
N LEU A 312 -17.83 -8.70 6.47
CA LEU A 312 -18.57 -8.44 5.24
C LEU A 312 -18.13 -9.34 4.08
N GLY A 313 -16.83 -9.36 3.77
CA GLY A 313 -16.31 -10.02 2.58
C GLY A 313 -14.87 -10.54 2.67
N GLY A 314 -14.27 -10.59 3.87
CA GLY A 314 -12.85 -10.96 4.02
C GLY A 314 -12.54 -12.46 4.05
N GLY A 315 -13.52 -13.34 3.83
CA GLY A 315 -13.30 -14.79 3.83
C GLY A 315 -14.56 -15.62 3.60
N MET A 316 -14.44 -16.94 3.57
CA MET A 316 -15.55 -17.84 3.22
C MET A 316 -16.74 -17.79 4.21
N SER A 317 -16.49 -17.44 5.47
CA SER A 317 -17.54 -17.28 6.50
C SER A 317 -18.17 -15.89 6.54
N SER A 318 -17.80 -15.01 5.60
CA SER A 318 -18.31 -13.64 5.52
C SER A 318 -19.73 -13.59 4.93
N ARG A 319 -20.47 -12.51 5.24
CA ARG A 319 -21.87 -12.38 4.81
C ARG A 319 -22.03 -12.43 3.30
N LEU A 320 -21.21 -11.66 2.56
CA LEU A 320 -21.29 -11.57 1.10
C LEU A 320 -20.92 -12.90 0.45
N PHE A 321 -19.89 -13.59 0.96
CA PHE A 321 -19.51 -14.91 0.46
C PHE A 321 -20.65 -15.93 0.67
N GLN A 322 -21.24 -15.95 1.86
CA GLN A 322 -22.31 -16.90 2.17
C GLN A 322 -23.57 -16.62 1.33
N GLU A 323 -24.03 -15.38 1.26
CA GLU A 323 -25.28 -15.04 0.57
C GLU A 323 -25.15 -15.15 -0.95
N ILE A 324 -24.07 -14.62 -1.54
CA ILE A 324 -23.96 -14.50 -3.01
C ILE A 324 -23.35 -15.78 -3.61
N ARG A 325 -22.32 -16.34 -2.98
CA ARG A 325 -21.56 -17.47 -3.54
C ARG A 325 -22.04 -18.82 -3.00
N GLU A 326 -22.02 -19.02 -1.68
CA GLU A 326 -22.30 -20.34 -1.10
C GLU A 326 -23.77 -20.76 -1.27
N GLN A 327 -24.71 -19.88 -0.93
CA GLN A 327 -26.14 -20.23 -0.92
C GLN A 327 -26.78 -20.16 -2.31
N ARG A 328 -26.30 -19.26 -3.18
CA ARG A 328 -26.94 -18.96 -4.47
C ARG A 328 -26.10 -19.25 -5.71
N GLY A 329 -24.78 -19.42 -5.56
CA GLY A 329 -23.90 -19.70 -6.70
C GLY A 329 -23.89 -18.61 -7.78
N LEU A 330 -24.10 -17.34 -7.41
CA LEU A 330 -24.26 -16.24 -8.38
C LEU A 330 -22.93 -15.65 -8.86
N ALA A 331 -21.90 -15.70 -8.00
CA ALA A 331 -20.59 -15.15 -8.30
C ALA A 331 -19.49 -16.18 -8.02
N TYR A 332 -18.48 -16.21 -8.88
CA TYR A 332 -17.30 -17.06 -8.66
C TYR A 332 -16.40 -16.46 -7.58
N SER A 333 -16.22 -15.14 -7.62
CA SER A 333 -15.47 -14.37 -6.63
C SER A 333 -16.34 -13.23 -6.11
N VAL A 334 -16.37 -13.08 -4.79
CA VAL A 334 -17.02 -11.97 -4.10
C VAL A 334 -16.24 -11.69 -2.82
N TYR A 335 -15.88 -10.44 -2.61
CA TYR A 335 -15.13 -10.01 -1.43
C TYR A 335 -15.29 -8.52 -1.18
N SER A 336 -14.88 -8.06 0.01
CA SER A 336 -14.81 -6.64 0.33
C SER A 336 -13.39 -6.25 0.69
N TYR A 337 -13.05 -5.00 0.41
CA TYR A 337 -11.75 -4.44 0.77
C TYR A 337 -11.86 -2.99 1.20
N ALA A 338 -10.81 -2.53 1.90
CA ALA A 338 -10.59 -1.14 2.21
C ALA A 338 -9.16 -0.74 1.84
N SER A 339 -9.02 0.38 1.15
CA SER A 339 -7.72 0.97 0.80
C SER A 339 -7.57 2.32 1.49
N GLN A 340 -6.51 2.51 2.27
CA GLN A 340 -6.33 3.72 3.08
C GLN A 340 -5.08 4.52 2.65
N TYR A 341 -5.31 5.76 2.27
CA TYR A 341 -4.30 6.75 1.90
C TYR A 341 -4.06 7.73 3.05
N ALA A 342 -3.09 8.65 2.88
CA ALA A 342 -2.78 9.60 3.94
C ALA A 342 -3.99 10.46 4.36
N ASP A 343 -4.79 10.91 3.40
CA ASP A 343 -5.84 11.93 3.50
C ASP A 343 -7.18 11.49 2.83
N SER A 344 -7.31 10.19 2.56
CA SER A 344 -8.51 9.59 1.96
C SER A 344 -8.52 8.07 2.13
N GLY A 345 -9.64 7.42 1.78
CA GLY A 345 -9.69 5.96 1.63
C GLY A 345 -10.80 5.53 0.67
N LEU A 346 -10.85 4.22 0.42
CA LEU A 346 -11.91 3.54 -0.32
C LEU A 346 -12.45 2.39 0.52
N PHE A 347 -13.74 2.14 0.42
CA PHE A 347 -14.37 0.89 0.83
C PHE A 347 -15.17 0.35 -0.35
N ALA A 348 -15.05 -0.94 -0.63
CA ALA A 348 -15.65 -1.53 -1.82
C ALA A 348 -15.98 -3.00 -1.63
N VAL A 349 -17.03 -3.43 -2.34
CA VAL A 349 -17.38 -4.83 -2.57
C VAL A 349 -17.15 -5.13 -4.04
N TYR A 350 -16.35 -6.15 -4.31
CA TYR A 350 -16.13 -6.69 -5.65
C TYR A 350 -16.98 -7.96 -5.84
N ALA A 351 -17.51 -8.16 -7.05
CA ALA A 351 -18.05 -9.44 -7.49
C ALA A 351 -17.74 -9.71 -8.97
N GLY A 352 -17.36 -10.95 -9.28
CA GLY A 352 -17.26 -11.49 -10.64
C GLY A 352 -18.34 -12.53 -10.88
N SER A 353 -19.25 -12.25 -11.82
CA SER A 353 -20.46 -13.07 -12.06
C SER A 353 -20.80 -13.17 -13.55
N ALA A 354 -21.67 -14.12 -13.92
CA ALA A 354 -22.19 -14.17 -15.29
C ALA A 354 -23.02 -12.89 -15.58
N PRO A 355 -22.95 -12.29 -16.78
CA PRO A 355 -23.64 -11.02 -17.09
C PRO A 355 -25.13 -11.01 -16.72
N GLY A 356 -25.85 -12.08 -17.02
CA GLY A 356 -27.28 -12.21 -16.67
C GLY A 356 -27.61 -12.31 -15.18
N LYS A 357 -26.60 -12.28 -14.29
CA LYS A 357 -26.75 -12.35 -12.83
C LYS A 357 -26.34 -11.06 -12.11
N VAL A 358 -25.81 -10.07 -12.84
CA VAL A 358 -25.25 -8.85 -12.23
C VAL A 358 -26.29 -8.09 -11.42
N ASP A 359 -27.50 -7.90 -11.94
CA ASP A 359 -28.55 -7.17 -11.23
C ASP A 359 -28.90 -7.83 -9.89
N GLU A 360 -29.07 -9.15 -9.88
CA GLU A 360 -29.34 -9.92 -8.66
C GLU A 360 -28.18 -9.81 -7.66
N VAL A 361 -26.93 -9.88 -8.14
CA VAL A 361 -25.73 -9.71 -7.29
C VAL A 361 -25.67 -8.30 -6.68
N LEU A 362 -25.96 -7.26 -7.46
CA LEU A 362 -25.97 -5.87 -6.98
C LEU A 362 -27.11 -5.64 -5.99
N GLU A 363 -28.30 -6.17 -6.25
CA GLU A 363 -29.43 -6.10 -5.33
C GLU A 363 -29.11 -6.75 -3.98
N LEU A 364 -28.55 -7.97 -4.00
CA LEU A 364 -28.15 -8.69 -2.79
C LEU A 364 -27.02 -7.96 -2.05
N THR A 365 -26.03 -7.44 -2.77
CA THR A 365 -24.95 -6.65 -2.17
C THR A 365 -25.52 -5.43 -1.45
N ARG A 366 -26.38 -4.65 -2.12
CA ARG A 366 -27.04 -3.47 -1.51
C ARG A 366 -27.88 -3.87 -0.30
N ALA A 367 -28.64 -4.97 -0.41
CA ALA A 367 -29.48 -5.45 0.68
C ALA A 367 -28.68 -5.92 1.90
N GLU A 368 -27.55 -6.61 1.70
CA GLU A 368 -26.64 -7.00 2.79
C GLU A 368 -25.98 -5.78 3.44
N LEU A 369 -25.45 -4.84 2.64
CA LEU A 369 -24.83 -3.62 3.17
C LEU A 369 -25.85 -2.76 3.93
N ALA A 370 -27.07 -2.62 3.41
CA ALA A 370 -28.15 -1.90 4.08
C ALA A 370 -28.59 -2.57 5.39
N ARG A 371 -28.70 -3.91 5.41
CA ARG A 371 -28.99 -4.66 6.65
C ARG A 371 -27.92 -4.46 7.70
N VAL A 372 -26.64 -4.53 7.31
CA VAL A 372 -25.52 -4.30 8.24
C VAL A 372 -25.50 -2.85 8.73
N ALA A 373 -25.85 -1.88 7.88
CA ALA A 373 -25.96 -0.47 8.28
C ALA A 373 -27.10 -0.22 9.29
N ALA A 374 -28.24 -0.89 9.11
CA ALA A 374 -29.45 -0.69 9.91
C ALA A 374 -29.45 -1.50 11.21
N ASP A 375 -29.16 -2.80 11.11
CA ASP A 375 -29.30 -3.76 12.21
C ASP A 375 -27.96 -4.07 12.89
N GLY A 376 -26.84 -3.75 12.24
CA GLY A 376 -25.50 -4.05 12.72
C GLY A 376 -25.09 -5.52 12.56
N LEU A 377 -23.95 -5.83 13.16
CA LEU A 377 -23.37 -7.16 13.26
C LEU A 377 -23.60 -7.75 14.64
N THR A 378 -23.61 -9.08 14.71
CA THR A 378 -23.71 -9.84 15.97
C THR A 378 -22.36 -9.94 16.68
N GLU A 379 -22.40 -10.20 18.00
CA GLU A 379 -21.17 -10.43 18.78
C GLU A 379 -20.35 -11.61 18.24
N ALA A 380 -21.02 -12.67 17.79
CA ALA A 380 -20.37 -13.85 17.22
C ALA A 380 -19.65 -13.52 15.91
N GLU A 381 -20.23 -12.66 15.07
CA GLU A 381 -19.58 -12.18 13.84
C GLU A 381 -18.35 -11.34 14.14
N ILE A 382 -18.47 -10.40 15.09
CA ILE A 382 -17.34 -9.54 15.49
C ILE A 382 -16.21 -10.36 16.10
N ALA A 383 -16.53 -11.35 16.94
CA ALA A 383 -15.53 -12.27 17.49
C ALA A 383 -14.77 -13.01 16.37
N ARG A 384 -15.47 -13.48 15.33
CA ARG A 384 -14.84 -14.09 14.15
C ARG A 384 -13.98 -13.08 13.38
N GLY A 385 -14.52 -11.89 13.11
CA GLY A 385 -13.79 -10.83 12.40
C GLY A 385 -12.48 -10.43 13.08
N LYS A 386 -12.51 -10.27 14.41
CA LYS A 386 -11.31 -10.07 15.24
C LYS A 386 -10.35 -11.25 15.16
N GLY A 387 -10.87 -12.48 15.26
CA GLY A 387 -10.08 -13.70 15.13
C GLY A 387 -9.33 -13.77 13.79
N MET A 388 -10.00 -13.43 12.69
CA MET A 388 -9.41 -13.35 11.35
C MET A 388 -8.33 -12.28 11.26
N SER A 389 -8.57 -11.07 11.79
CA SER A 389 -7.58 -9.98 11.79
C SER A 389 -6.32 -10.39 12.55
N LYS A 390 -6.49 -10.93 13.77
CA LYS A 390 -5.37 -11.35 14.61
C LYS A 390 -4.63 -12.53 14.00
N GLY A 391 -5.35 -13.53 13.49
CA GLY A 391 -4.78 -14.70 12.85
C GLY A 391 -3.93 -14.33 11.63
N SER A 392 -4.47 -13.54 10.71
CA SER A 392 -3.73 -13.06 9.54
C SER A 392 -2.45 -12.31 9.93
N PHE A 393 -2.55 -11.43 10.93
CA PHE A 393 -1.38 -10.68 11.38
C PHE A 393 -0.32 -11.57 12.01
N VAL A 394 -0.69 -12.42 12.98
CA VAL A 394 0.26 -13.27 13.73
C VAL A 394 0.90 -14.33 12.82
N LEU A 395 0.12 -15.01 11.98
CA LEU A 395 0.66 -16.01 11.06
C LEU A 395 1.57 -15.36 10.01
N GLY A 396 1.25 -14.14 9.55
CA GLY A 396 2.12 -13.38 8.66
C GLY A 396 3.49 -13.04 9.26
N LEU A 397 3.62 -13.01 10.59
CA LEU A 397 4.91 -12.81 11.25
C LEU A 397 5.84 -14.04 11.12
N GLU A 398 5.42 -15.15 10.52
CA GLU A 398 6.36 -16.25 10.23
C GLU A 398 7.25 -15.95 9.02
N ASP A 399 6.84 -14.99 8.16
CA ASP A 399 7.56 -14.60 6.96
C ASP A 399 8.42 -13.33 7.16
N THR A 400 9.70 -13.40 6.76
CA THR A 400 10.64 -12.26 6.89
C THR A 400 10.25 -11.08 6.01
N GLY A 401 9.65 -11.31 4.84
CA GLY A 401 9.20 -10.26 3.92
C GLY A 401 8.04 -9.46 4.52
N SER A 402 7.10 -10.15 5.16
CA SER A 402 5.96 -9.59 5.87
C SER A 402 6.40 -8.72 7.05
N ARG A 403 7.39 -9.18 7.84
CA ARG A 403 7.98 -8.38 8.92
C ARG A 403 8.72 -7.15 8.39
N MET A 404 9.56 -7.29 7.38
CA MET A 404 10.27 -6.18 6.73
C MET A 404 9.30 -5.12 6.20
N SER A 405 8.24 -5.56 5.51
CA SER A 405 7.18 -4.69 5.00
C SER A 405 6.44 -3.94 6.09
N ARG A 406 6.16 -4.59 7.23
CA ARG A 406 5.55 -3.96 8.39
C ARG A 406 6.42 -2.84 8.95
N LEU A 407 7.73 -3.07 9.11
CA LEU A 407 8.67 -2.04 9.58
C LEU A 407 8.68 -0.84 8.64
N ALA A 408 8.83 -1.10 7.34
CA ALA A 408 8.90 -0.05 6.34
C ALA A 408 7.61 0.77 6.30
N LYS A 409 6.44 0.12 6.23
CA LYS A 409 5.15 0.82 6.20
C LYS A 409 4.88 1.61 7.49
N GLY A 410 5.23 1.05 8.65
CA GLY A 410 5.11 1.74 9.94
C GLY A 410 5.91 3.04 9.97
N GLU A 411 7.18 2.99 9.58
CA GLU A 411 8.03 4.18 9.50
C GLU A 411 7.60 5.14 8.39
N LEU A 412 7.32 4.65 7.19
CA LEU A 412 7.08 5.48 6.01
C LEU A 412 5.73 6.19 6.10
N LEU A 413 4.68 5.46 6.48
CA LEU A 413 3.28 5.91 6.33
C LEU A 413 2.65 6.41 7.64
N TYR A 414 3.09 5.91 8.80
CA TYR A 414 2.47 6.22 10.09
C TYR A 414 3.39 7.06 11.00
N GLY A 415 4.70 6.99 10.81
CA GLY A 415 5.69 7.63 11.67
C GLY A 415 5.80 7.00 13.06
N ASP A 416 5.11 5.89 13.28
CA ASP A 416 5.14 5.12 14.51
C ASP A 416 5.05 3.61 14.18
N LEU A 417 5.87 2.83 14.89
CA LEU A 417 5.94 1.39 14.75
C LEU A 417 5.17 0.76 15.89
N MET A 418 3.87 0.58 15.67
CA MET A 418 3.01 -0.08 16.65
C MET A 418 3.55 -1.49 16.95
N PRO A 419 3.87 -1.80 18.22
CA PRO A 419 4.26 -3.14 18.62
C PRO A 419 3.16 -4.16 18.32
N VAL A 420 3.54 -5.40 18.07
CA VAL A 420 2.62 -6.51 17.77
C VAL A 420 1.54 -6.64 18.85
N ASN A 421 1.94 -6.69 20.11
CA ASN A 421 1.02 -6.80 21.24
C ASN A 421 0.05 -5.61 21.34
N GLU A 422 0.51 -4.40 21.01
CA GLU A 422 -0.36 -3.23 20.99
C GLU A 422 -1.37 -3.33 19.85
N LEU A 423 -0.95 -3.74 18.65
CA LEU A 423 -1.85 -3.96 17.52
C LEU A 423 -2.93 -4.99 17.84
N LEU A 424 -2.53 -6.12 18.44
CA LEU A 424 -3.48 -7.16 18.88
C LEU A 424 -4.44 -6.63 19.95
N ALA A 425 -3.94 -5.87 20.92
CA ALA A 425 -4.77 -5.24 21.93
C ALA A 425 -5.75 -4.21 21.34
N ARG A 426 -5.35 -3.46 20.30
CA ARG A 426 -6.22 -2.52 19.59
C ARG A 426 -7.35 -3.23 18.86
N VAL A 427 -7.07 -4.39 18.24
CA VAL A 427 -8.10 -5.23 17.61
C VAL A 427 -9.02 -5.84 18.68
N ASP A 428 -8.48 -6.32 19.79
CA ASP A 428 -9.27 -6.89 20.88
C ASP A 428 -10.17 -5.86 21.56
N ALA A 429 -9.72 -4.60 21.65
CA ALA A 429 -10.48 -3.50 22.22
C ALA A 429 -11.67 -3.03 21.37
N VAL A 430 -11.73 -3.36 20.07
CA VAL A 430 -12.85 -2.96 19.19
C VAL A 430 -14.17 -3.47 19.74
N THR A 431 -15.14 -2.61 20.01
CA THR A 431 -16.46 -3.06 20.52
C THR A 431 -17.46 -3.29 19.39
N ILE A 432 -18.60 -3.92 19.72
CA ILE A 432 -19.73 -4.06 18.79
C ILE A 432 -20.30 -2.69 18.41
N GLU A 433 -20.32 -1.75 19.36
CA GLU A 433 -20.74 -0.38 19.11
C GLU A 433 -19.80 0.33 18.15
N ASP A 434 -18.48 0.15 18.28
CA ASP A 434 -17.50 0.75 17.36
C ASP A 434 -17.72 0.29 15.91
N VAL A 435 -17.90 -1.02 15.73
CA VAL A 435 -18.09 -1.62 14.40
C VAL A 435 -19.45 -1.22 13.82
N ASN A 436 -20.52 -1.29 14.61
CA ASN A 436 -21.86 -0.98 14.13
C ASN A 436 -22.04 0.53 13.87
N ALA A 437 -21.41 1.40 14.67
CA ALA A 437 -21.41 2.84 14.41
C ALA A 437 -20.65 3.18 13.12
N LEU A 438 -19.50 2.53 12.89
CA LEU A 438 -18.77 2.71 11.63
C LEU A 438 -19.54 2.15 10.43
N ALA A 439 -20.18 0.99 10.57
CA ALA A 439 -21.01 0.41 9.53
C ALA A 439 -22.18 1.33 9.15
N ALA A 440 -22.89 1.87 10.15
CA ALA A 440 -24.00 2.80 9.93
C ALA A 440 -23.56 4.11 9.24
N ASP A 441 -22.36 4.61 9.53
CA ASP A 441 -21.77 5.78 8.84
C ASP A 441 -21.33 5.43 7.42
N LEU A 442 -20.45 4.43 7.28
CA LEU A 442 -19.75 4.11 6.04
C LEU A 442 -20.66 3.49 4.98
N LEU A 443 -21.51 2.54 5.36
CA LEU A 443 -22.36 1.79 4.44
C LEU A 443 -23.62 2.55 4.02
N ALA A 444 -23.96 3.65 4.71
CA ALA A 444 -25.03 4.57 4.33
C ALA A 444 -24.56 5.67 3.36
N ARG A 445 -23.25 5.77 3.07
CA ARG A 445 -22.73 6.78 2.14
C ARG A 445 -23.20 6.48 0.71
N PRO A 446 -23.37 7.52 -0.13
CA PRO A 446 -23.59 7.32 -1.56
C PRO A 446 -22.49 6.44 -2.16
N MET A 447 -22.88 5.40 -2.89
CA MET A 447 -21.95 4.43 -3.49
C MET A 447 -21.80 4.66 -4.99
N SER A 448 -20.56 4.67 -5.45
CA SER A 448 -20.22 4.57 -6.87
C SER A 448 -20.22 3.12 -7.31
N LEU A 449 -20.59 2.91 -8.57
CA LEU A 449 -20.57 1.61 -9.25
C LEU A 449 -19.55 1.65 -10.38
N ALA A 450 -18.65 0.68 -10.43
CA ALA A 450 -17.80 0.41 -11.59
C ALA A 450 -18.17 -0.95 -12.17
N VAL A 451 -18.31 -1.05 -13.48
CA VAL A 451 -18.64 -2.29 -14.19
C VAL A 451 -17.69 -2.44 -15.36
N VAL A 452 -17.06 -3.60 -15.50
CA VAL A 452 -16.40 -4.03 -16.73
C VAL A 452 -17.09 -5.29 -17.20
N GLY A 453 -17.65 -5.27 -18.42
CA GLY A 453 -18.39 -6.40 -18.96
C GLY A 453 -19.22 -6.06 -20.19
N PRO A 454 -20.05 -7.01 -20.69
CA PRO A 454 -20.82 -6.82 -21.92
C PRO A 454 -22.10 -6.00 -21.67
N PHE A 455 -21.93 -4.78 -21.15
CA PHE A 455 -23.00 -3.82 -20.83
C PHE A 455 -22.73 -2.46 -21.44
N GLY A 456 -23.79 -1.74 -21.78
CA GLY A 456 -23.75 -0.32 -22.07
C GLY A 456 -23.96 0.54 -20.82
N ALA A 457 -23.57 1.82 -20.90
CA ALA A 457 -23.76 2.79 -19.81
C ALA A 457 -25.24 2.98 -19.40
N GLY A 458 -26.20 2.66 -20.29
CA GLY A 458 -27.64 2.76 -20.02
C GLY A 458 -28.24 1.57 -19.26
N ASP A 459 -27.50 0.47 -19.10
CA ASP A 459 -28.03 -0.76 -18.49
C ASP A 459 -28.17 -0.65 -16.97
N PHE A 460 -27.40 0.27 -16.35
CA PHE A 460 -27.43 0.53 -14.93
C PHE A 460 -28.10 1.88 -14.67
N ALA A 461 -29.39 1.86 -14.33
CA ALA A 461 -30.11 3.08 -13.98
C ALA A 461 -29.50 3.74 -12.73
N THR A 462 -29.27 5.05 -12.79
CA THR A 462 -28.91 5.87 -11.63
C THR A 462 -30.12 6.01 -10.73
N ASN A 463 -30.25 5.13 -9.73
CA ASN A 463 -31.21 5.31 -8.63
C ASN A 463 -30.62 6.18 -7.52
#